data_AF-A0A0D2IW39-F1
#
_entry.id   AF-A0A0D2IW39-F1
#
_cell.length_a   1.000
_cell.length_b   1.000
_cell.length_c   1.000
_cell.angle_alpha   90.00
_cell.angle_beta   90.00
_cell.angle_gamma   90.00
#
_symmetry.space_group_name_H-M   'P 1'
#
loop_
_entity.id
_entity.type
_entity.pdbx_description
1 polymer ?
#
loop_
_entity_poly.entity_id
_entity_poly.type
_entity_poly.pdbx_seq_one_letter_code
_entity_poly.pdbx_strand_id
1 'polypeptide(L)'
;MNGDLKADHKRPNFLFVLADDLASSLLPWGFSDIGCYGAEIQTPNIDRLAAEGICMLNVHTAAACSPTRAMLLSGTDAHLGGLGVLIEYKNSEQGARRWSGKAGYEGYLNNDVATLPEILGDHGYFTAMSGKWHLGLRASQGPWKRGFQKAFAMLPGCCNHYGWEPVQERFPVGGRPVHAEGGRKVHIPPNKTEDPHGFYSSDYYTNRLIQFFEDRSDEDKSKPFFAFLPYTAPHWPLQCSKAQRDKYAGMYDDGPYALRERRLKKLAELGIIDKSVVPHQVETSTLGVGEWDDLTPEERKLSSRAMEAYAGMVDSIDVNVGKVVDYLKKSGEYDNTFIVFMSDNGAEGAALAAVMGDNIKRAIHQYYDNSYDNIGSWNSFTWLGPLWAQASTAPSRLFKCFPSQGGILVPCVVKPPANTFLPSFSPGSFSRSFVTVMDFAPTFLELAGVALSPASERGKVAPLANDNATRKMTTFRGRDVHAIRGKSWVPFFAQGKKIEDGEMWAVHSSSEPVGWELFARGALRKGDWKIVHFSKAEGGAGEGDEGWELFNVVDDPGETKDLAQTEPQKLQELLACWDEYVAECGIVWGEEALAPGIQMNEAPGLWEDEVDLQKSWMGARAGECPLSCQ
;
A
#
# COMPACT_ATOMS: atom_id res chain seq x y z
N MET A 1 11.17 -25.94 -42.47
CA MET A 1 12.29 -25.01 -42.22
C MET A 1 11.98 -24.30 -40.93
N ASN A 2 12.77 -24.50 -39.88
CA ASN A 2 12.56 -23.80 -38.61
C ASN A 2 13.21 -22.44 -38.73
N GLY A 3 12.42 -21.37 -38.63
CA GLY A 3 12.94 -20.01 -38.51
C GLY A 3 13.14 -19.68 -37.04
N ASP A 4 14.38 -19.79 -36.55
CA ASP A 4 14.76 -19.30 -35.23
C ASP A 4 14.63 -17.77 -35.20
N LEU A 5 13.45 -17.26 -34.80
CA LEU A 5 13.29 -15.88 -34.35
C LEU A 5 13.77 -15.74 -32.91
N LYS A 6 15.07 -15.98 -32.69
CA LYS A 6 15.76 -15.43 -31.51
C LYS A 6 15.98 -13.94 -31.72
N ALA A 7 14.92 -13.16 -31.51
CA ALA A 7 15.10 -11.76 -31.17
C ALA A 7 15.91 -11.69 -29.86
N ASP A 8 16.94 -10.86 -29.86
CA ASP A 8 17.86 -10.68 -28.73
C ASP A 8 17.15 -9.85 -27.64
N HIS A 9 16.19 -10.49 -26.96
CA HIS A 9 15.30 -9.84 -26.00
C HIS A 9 16.09 -9.43 -24.75
N LYS A 10 16.56 -8.18 -24.74
CA LYS A 10 17.08 -7.51 -23.55
C LYS A 10 16.08 -7.68 -22.41
N ARG A 11 16.57 -8.11 -21.24
CA ARG A 11 15.74 -8.22 -20.03
C ARG A 11 15.02 -6.90 -19.75
N PRO A 12 13.74 -6.91 -19.36
CA PRO A 12 12.99 -5.69 -19.11
C PRO A 12 13.51 -4.95 -17.88
N ASN A 13 13.34 -3.64 -17.90
CA ASN A 13 13.42 -2.80 -16.72
C ASN A 13 12.08 -2.84 -15.96
N PHE A 14 12.12 -2.54 -14.67
CA PHE A 14 10.94 -2.46 -13.81
C PHE A 14 10.91 -1.09 -13.11
N LEU A 15 9.81 -0.36 -13.26
CA LEU A 15 9.51 0.83 -12.47
C LEU A 15 8.22 0.58 -11.71
N PHE A 16 8.30 0.58 -10.38
CA PHE A 16 7.14 0.47 -9.50
C PHE A 16 6.93 1.81 -8.79
N VAL A 17 5.86 2.52 -9.16
CA VAL A 17 5.41 3.73 -8.50
C VAL A 17 4.28 3.37 -7.53
N LEU A 18 4.41 3.79 -6.27
CA LEU A 18 3.46 3.49 -5.21
C LEU A 18 3.00 4.80 -4.56
N ALA A 19 1.71 5.10 -4.64
CA ALA A 19 1.06 6.14 -3.85
C ALA A 19 0.71 5.61 -2.45
N ASP A 20 0.47 6.53 -1.52
CA ASP A 20 0.33 6.26 -0.09
C ASP A 20 -1.03 6.79 0.38
N ASP A 21 -1.96 5.91 0.72
CA ASP A 21 -3.39 6.22 0.95
C ASP A 21 -4.15 6.83 -0.25
N LEU A 22 -3.66 6.65 -1.49
CA LEU A 22 -4.43 7.04 -2.67
C LEU A 22 -5.67 6.15 -2.77
N ALA A 23 -6.82 6.73 -2.46
CA ALA A 23 -8.04 5.99 -2.34
C ALA A 23 -8.66 5.61 -3.66
N SER A 24 -9.19 4.40 -3.73
CA SER A 24 -10.05 3.95 -4.82
C SER A 24 -10.65 2.57 -4.41
N SER A 25 -11.94 2.17 -4.62
CA SER A 25 -12.57 0.79 -4.44
C SER A 25 -12.84 -0.15 -5.70
N LEU A 26 -12.42 -1.44 -5.83
CA LEU A 26 -12.79 -2.36 -6.97
C LEU A 26 -12.24 -3.82 -6.92
N LEU A 27 -13.01 -4.88 -6.67
CA LEU A 27 -13.93 -5.59 -7.57
C LEU A 27 -15.43 -5.39 -7.25
N PRO A 28 -16.31 -5.78 -8.20
CA PRO A 28 -16.07 -5.81 -9.64
C PRO A 28 -16.43 -4.48 -10.27
N TRP A 29 -16.81 -3.50 -9.47
CA TRP A 29 -17.44 -2.31 -9.99
C TRP A 29 -16.92 -1.02 -9.29
N GLY A 30 -16.00 -0.29 -9.94
CA GLY A 30 -15.65 1.16 -9.81
C GLY A 30 -14.79 1.80 -8.68
N PHE A 31 -13.53 2.22 -8.96
CA PHE A 31 -12.68 3.10 -8.11
C PHE A 31 -12.55 4.58 -8.61
N SER A 32 -12.11 5.61 -7.83
CA SER A 32 -12.36 7.02 -8.28
C SER A 32 -11.40 8.23 -7.99
N ASP A 33 -10.12 8.12 -7.59
CA ASP A 33 -9.23 9.32 -7.44
C ASP A 33 -8.27 9.64 -8.61
N ILE A 34 -8.24 8.83 -9.67
CA ILE A 34 -7.49 9.13 -10.91
C ILE A 34 -8.39 9.05 -12.17
N GLY A 35 -8.04 9.79 -13.22
CA GLY A 35 -8.93 10.13 -14.34
C GLY A 35 -9.35 8.92 -15.19
N CYS A 36 -8.43 7.98 -15.42
CA CYS A 36 -8.66 6.72 -16.13
C CYS A 36 -9.57 5.75 -15.38
N TYR A 37 -9.88 6.04 -14.12
CA TYR A 37 -10.93 5.37 -13.36
C TYR A 37 -12.16 6.26 -13.13
N GLY A 38 -12.17 7.53 -13.57
CA GLY A 38 -13.36 8.38 -13.55
C GLY A 38 -13.35 9.50 -12.51
N ALA A 39 -12.19 9.85 -11.96
CA ALA A 39 -12.03 11.00 -11.09
C ALA A 39 -12.22 12.34 -11.83
N GLU A 40 -12.54 13.37 -11.05
CA GLU A 40 -12.41 14.78 -11.43
C GLU A 40 -10.98 15.33 -11.29
N ILE A 41 -10.11 14.61 -10.57
CA ILE A 41 -8.71 14.99 -10.31
C ILE A 41 -7.87 14.86 -11.58
N GLN A 42 -7.13 15.91 -11.92
CA GLN A 42 -6.32 15.98 -13.14
C GLN A 42 -5.09 15.07 -13.00
N THR A 43 -5.10 13.94 -13.71
CA THR A 43 -4.03 12.93 -13.70
C THR A 43 -3.60 12.49 -15.12
N PRO A 44 -3.28 13.43 -16.02
CA PRO A 44 -3.06 13.14 -17.45
C PRO A 44 -1.86 12.24 -17.77
N ASN A 45 -0.84 12.14 -16.90
CA ASN A 45 0.30 11.25 -17.14
C ASN A 45 -0.03 9.79 -16.79
N ILE A 46 -0.76 9.58 -15.70
CA ILE A 46 -1.28 8.27 -15.29
C ILE A 46 -2.36 7.82 -16.28
N ASP A 47 -3.22 8.73 -16.74
CA ASP A 47 -4.22 8.47 -17.80
C ASP A 47 -3.56 8.06 -19.12
N ARG A 48 -2.43 8.68 -19.48
CA ARG A 48 -1.60 8.27 -20.62
C ARG A 48 -1.00 6.88 -20.43
N LEU A 49 -0.48 6.55 -19.24
CA LEU A 49 0.01 5.20 -18.94
C LEU A 49 -1.11 4.15 -19.02
N ALA A 50 -2.33 4.50 -18.61
CA ALA A 50 -3.51 3.64 -18.74
C ALA A 50 -3.90 3.43 -20.21
N ALA A 51 -3.94 4.48 -21.02
CA ALA A 51 -4.24 4.41 -22.45
C ALA A 51 -3.17 3.62 -23.25
N GLU A 52 -1.90 3.67 -22.84
CA GLU A 52 -0.81 2.83 -23.36
C GLU A 52 -0.76 1.43 -22.70
N GLY A 53 -1.58 1.17 -21.68
CA GLY A 53 -1.45 0.07 -20.71
C GLY A 53 -2.75 -0.70 -20.47
N ILE A 54 -2.89 -1.19 -19.24
CA ILE A 54 -4.09 -1.86 -18.71
C ILE A 54 -4.46 -1.22 -17.37
N CYS A 55 -5.73 -0.89 -17.18
CA CYS A 55 -6.27 -0.57 -15.86
C CYS A 55 -6.78 -1.86 -15.20
N MET A 56 -6.12 -2.28 -14.12
CA MET A 56 -6.52 -3.46 -13.35
C MET A 56 -7.66 -3.07 -12.39
N LEU A 57 -8.71 -3.87 -12.33
CA LEU A 57 -9.95 -3.60 -11.59
C LEU A 57 -10.15 -4.58 -10.41
N ASN A 58 -9.05 -5.16 -9.91
CA ASN A 58 -9.11 -6.32 -9.01
C ASN A 58 -7.77 -6.58 -8.27
N VAL A 59 -7.07 -5.51 -7.86
CA VAL A 59 -5.75 -5.62 -7.22
C VAL A 59 -5.89 -5.46 -5.72
N HIS A 60 -5.59 -6.53 -4.99
CA HIS A 60 -5.71 -6.56 -3.54
C HIS A 60 -4.35 -6.37 -2.84
N THR A 61 -4.30 -5.46 -1.87
CA THR A 61 -3.19 -5.18 -0.96
C THR A 61 -3.48 -5.73 0.44
N ALA A 62 -2.67 -5.40 1.45
CA ALA A 62 -3.16 -5.41 2.82
C ALA A 62 -4.01 -4.16 3.09
N ALA A 63 -4.64 -4.10 4.26
CA ALA A 63 -5.45 -2.96 4.68
C ALA A 63 -4.63 -1.73 5.13
N ALA A 64 -3.29 -1.81 5.17
CA ALA A 64 -2.42 -0.70 5.54
C ALA A 64 -1.03 -0.78 4.90
N CYS A 65 -0.32 0.35 4.98
CA CYS A 65 0.88 0.67 4.22
C CYS A 65 2.09 -0.26 4.47
N SER A 66 2.59 -0.42 5.70
CA SER A 66 3.77 -1.29 5.93
C SER A 66 3.53 -2.79 5.69
N PRO A 67 2.37 -3.39 6.02
CA PRO A 67 2.03 -4.76 5.61
C PRO A 67 2.05 -4.91 4.08
N THR A 68 1.43 -4.00 3.32
CA THR A 68 1.45 -4.04 1.85
C THR A 68 2.87 -3.94 1.29
N ARG A 69 3.71 -3.05 1.84
CA ARG A 69 5.09 -2.87 1.39
C ARG A 69 5.95 -4.11 1.67
N ALA A 70 5.68 -4.82 2.78
CA ALA A 70 6.31 -6.10 3.09
C ALA A 70 5.89 -7.19 2.08
N MET A 71 4.60 -7.27 1.76
CA MET A 71 4.07 -8.22 0.77
C MET A 71 4.62 -7.95 -0.64
N LEU A 72 4.62 -6.68 -1.07
CA LEU A 72 5.16 -6.25 -2.37
C LEU A 72 6.62 -6.68 -2.57
N LEU A 73 7.47 -6.41 -1.56
CA LEU A 73 8.90 -6.64 -1.68
C LEU A 73 9.31 -8.10 -1.41
N SER A 74 8.44 -8.94 -0.85
CA SER A 74 8.76 -10.35 -0.54
C SER A 74 7.99 -11.37 -1.39
N GLY A 75 6.85 -10.99 -1.96
CA GLY A 75 5.93 -11.92 -2.64
C GLY A 75 5.19 -12.88 -1.69
N THR A 76 5.24 -12.65 -0.38
CA THR A 76 4.59 -13.49 0.65
C THR A 76 3.78 -12.63 1.62
N ASP A 77 3.09 -13.25 2.56
CA ASP A 77 2.18 -12.56 3.48
C ASP A 77 2.94 -11.65 4.49
N ALA A 78 2.32 -10.54 4.91
CA ALA A 78 2.93 -9.56 5.81
C ALA A 78 3.30 -10.14 7.19
N HIS A 79 2.53 -11.10 7.71
CA HIS A 79 2.82 -11.81 8.96
C HIS A 79 4.12 -12.61 8.86
N LEU A 80 4.39 -13.21 7.69
CA LEU A 80 5.65 -13.91 7.43
C LEU A 80 6.82 -12.93 7.22
N GLY A 81 6.54 -11.72 6.75
CA GLY A 81 7.50 -10.63 6.56
C GLY A 81 7.83 -9.80 7.81
N GLY A 82 7.14 -10.00 8.93
CA GLY A 82 7.37 -9.29 10.19
C GLY A 82 6.55 -8.02 10.42
N LEU A 83 5.55 -7.79 9.56
CA LEU A 83 4.62 -6.67 9.58
C LEU A 83 3.17 -7.18 9.71
N GLY A 84 2.90 -8.15 10.58
CA GLY A 84 1.53 -8.56 10.93
C GLY A 84 0.70 -7.44 11.58
N VAL A 85 1.34 -6.37 12.06
CA VAL A 85 0.68 -5.13 12.47
C VAL A 85 1.61 -3.93 12.26
N LEU A 86 1.04 -2.72 12.15
CA LEU A 86 1.81 -1.46 12.17
C LEU A 86 2.60 -1.33 13.48
N ILE A 87 3.89 -0.94 13.39
CA ILE A 87 4.75 -0.71 14.57
C ILE A 87 4.18 0.39 15.49
N GLU A 88 3.53 1.39 14.91
CA GLU A 88 2.79 2.45 15.58
C GLU A 88 1.69 1.89 16.51
N TYR A 89 1.00 0.84 16.07
CA TYR A 89 -0.09 0.20 16.82
C TYR A 89 0.42 -0.88 17.78
N LYS A 90 1.45 -1.63 17.39
CA LYS A 90 2.17 -2.57 18.26
C LYS A 90 2.63 -1.90 19.55
N ASN A 91 3.14 -0.67 19.46
CA ASN A 91 3.68 0.06 20.61
C ASN A 91 2.61 0.78 21.46
N SER A 92 1.31 0.65 21.12
CA SER A 92 0.22 1.08 21.99
C SER A 92 0.07 0.16 23.22
N GLU A 93 -0.58 0.61 24.30
CA GLU A 93 -0.75 -0.23 25.50
C GLU A 93 -1.52 -1.54 25.22
N GLN A 94 -2.53 -1.48 24.35
CA GLN A 94 -3.29 -2.67 23.96
C GLN A 94 -2.50 -3.55 22.99
N GLY A 95 -1.85 -2.94 21.99
CA GLY A 95 -1.06 -3.66 21.01
C GLY A 95 0.16 -4.37 21.61
N ALA A 96 0.81 -3.75 22.60
CA ALA A 96 1.98 -4.33 23.25
C ALA A 96 1.62 -5.57 24.07
N ARG A 97 0.39 -5.65 24.59
CA ARG A 97 -0.13 -6.84 25.27
C ARG A 97 -0.46 -7.97 24.28
N ARG A 98 -0.91 -7.64 23.06
CA ARG A 98 -1.33 -8.63 22.05
C ARG A 98 -0.17 -9.14 21.18
N TRP A 99 0.74 -8.27 20.73
CA TRP A 99 1.67 -8.56 19.65
C TRP A 99 3.17 -8.52 20.03
N SER A 100 3.56 -7.84 21.12
CA SER A 100 4.99 -7.79 21.50
C SER A 100 5.52 -9.16 21.91
N GLY A 101 6.75 -9.46 21.49
CA GLY A 101 7.36 -10.77 21.73
C GLY A 101 6.84 -11.91 20.85
N LYS A 102 6.00 -11.65 19.84
CA LYS A 102 5.51 -12.66 18.89
C LYS A 102 6.22 -12.55 17.55
N ALA A 103 6.63 -13.69 16.99
CA ALA A 103 7.29 -13.75 15.69
C ALA A 103 6.31 -13.37 14.56
N GLY A 104 6.77 -12.67 13.54
CA GLY A 104 5.92 -12.09 12.49
C GLY A 104 5.30 -10.73 12.84
N TYR A 105 5.44 -10.30 14.10
CA TYR A 105 5.04 -9.00 14.60
C TYR A 105 6.26 -8.21 15.11
N GLU A 106 7.42 -8.37 14.45
CA GLU A 106 8.65 -7.62 14.74
C GLU A 106 8.43 -6.10 14.67
N GLY A 107 7.65 -5.62 13.70
CA GLY A 107 7.45 -4.19 13.40
C GLY A 107 8.43 -3.63 12.36
N TYR A 108 9.22 -4.50 11.74
CA TYR A 108 10.14 -4.19 10.64
C TYR A 108 10.27 -5.40 9.73
N LEU A 109 10.71 -5.21 8.48
CA LEU A 109 10.84 -6.30 7.52
C LEU A 109 11.90 -7.28 8.01
N ASN A 110 11.49 -8.48 8.40
CA ASN A 110 12.35 -9.46 9.06
C ASN A 110 13.36 -10.11 8.08
N ASN A 111 14.23 -10.97 8.62
CA ASN A 111 15.20 -11.76 7.85
C ASN A 111 14.73 -13.20 7.58
N ASP A 112 13.43 -13.46 7.70
CA ASP A 112 12.79 -14.71 7.27
C ASP A 112 12.22 -14.63 5.85
N VAL A 113 12.31 -13.47 5.20
CA VAL A 113 12.02 -13.28 3.77
C VAL A 113 13.26 -12.89 2.96
N ALA A 114 13.27 -13.22 1.67
CA ALA A 114 14.20 -12.69 0.69
C ALA A 114 13.48 -11.62 -0.15
N THR A 115 14.06 -10.43 -0.28
CA THR A 115 13.38 -9.35 -1.01
C THR A 115 13.65 -9.38 -2.50
N LEU A 116 12.67 -8.95 -3.30
CA LEU A 116 12.76 -8.75 -4.74
C LEU A 116 14.02 -7.97 -5.17
N PRO A 117 14.37 -6.81 -4.57
CA PRO A 117 15.64 -6.13 -4.86
C PRO A 117 16.89 -6.92 -4.43
N GLU A 118 16.88 -7.71 -3.34
CA GLU A 118 18.02 -8.60 -3.02
C GLU A 118 18.22 -9.64 -4.13
N ILE A 119 17.13 -10.28 -4.57
CA ILE A 119 17.15 -11.34 -5.58
C ILE A 119 17.55 -10.77 -6.94
N LEU A 120 16.94 -9.67 -7.40
CA LEU A 120 17.26 -9.03 -8.68
C LEU A 120 18.69 -8.47 -8.69
N GLY A 121 19.15 -7.89 -7.58
CA GLY A 121 20.53 -7.41 -7.43
C GLY A 121 21.56 -8.51 -7.60
N ASP A 122 21.34 -9.69 -7.00
CA ASP A 122 22.20 -10.88 -7.18
C ASP A 122 22.19 -11.40 -8.63
N HIS A 123 21.16 -11.07 -9.42
CA HIS A 123 21.02 -11.42 -10.84
C HIS A 123 21.37 -10.26 -11.80
N GLY A 124 22.14 -9.29 -11.31
CA GLY A 124 22.76 -8.24 -12.13
C GLY A 124 21.82 -7.12 -12.56
N TYR A 125 20.74 -6.87 -11.80
CA TYR A 125 19.96 -5.64 -11.94
C TYR A 125 20.60 -4.49 -11.15
N PHE A 126 20.47 -3.27 -11.67
CA PHE A 126 20.66 -2.04 -10.91
C PHE A 126 19.41 -1.78 -10.07
N THR A 127 19.56 -1.63 -8.75
CA THR A 127 18.41 -1.48 -7.83
C THR A 127 18.38 -0.11 -7.17
N ALA A 128 17.31 0.65 -7.43
CA ALA A 128 17.14 2.01 -6.95
C ALA A 128 15.83 2.21 -6.17
N MET A 129 15.87 3.00 -5.09
CA MET A 129 14.68 3.42 -4.34
C MET A 129 14.76 4.90 -3.97
N SER A 130 13.63 5.59 -4.03
CA SER A 130 13.50 6.94 -3.50
C SER A 130 12.12 7.18 -2.90
N GLY A 131 12.02 7.41 -1.59
CA GLY A 131 10.76 7.76 -0.91
C GLY A 131 10.46 6.97 0.38
N LYS A 132 9.19 6.71 0.69
CA LYS A 132 8.74 6.06 1.94
C LYS A 132 9.16 4.59 2.03
N TRP A 133 9.89 4.24 3.09
CA TRP A 133 10.28 2.87 3.42
C TRP A 133 9.23 2.18 4.29
N HIS A 134 9.01 2.69 5.51
CA HIS A 134 8.06 2.16 6.50
C HIS A 134 8.25 0.68 6.88
N LEU A 135 9.45 0.14 6.68
CA LEU A 135 9.77 -1.28 6.88
C LEU A 135 10.92 -1.50 7.88
N GLY A 136 11.14 -0.52 8.77
CA GLY A 136 12.15 -0.54 9.82
C GLY A 136 12.92 0.77 9.93
N LEU A 137 13.40 1.06 11.13
CA LEU A 137 13.98 2.36 11.48
C LEU A 137 15.49 2.28 11.74
N ARG A 138 16.07 1.12 12.05
CA ARG A 138 17.53 1.00 12.21
C ARG A 138 18.26 1.14 10.87
N ALA A 139 19.52 1.57 10.90
CA ALA A 139 20.35 1.58 9.70
C ALA A 139 20.64 0.15 9.19
N SER A 140 20.52 -0.86 10.04
CA SER A 140 20.54 -2.28 9.68
C SER A 140 19.25 -2.79 9.00
N GLN A 141 18.13 -2.08 9.13
CA GLN A 141 16.81 -2.45 8.56
C GLN A 141 16.45 -1.66 7.28
N GLY A 142 17.18 -0.57 6.98
CA GLY A 142 16.89 0.30 5.83
C GLY A 142 17.12 -0.36 4.45
N PRO A 143 16.61 0.25 3.37
CA PRO A 143 16.57 -0.34 2.03
C PRO A 143 17.95 -0.71 1.44
N TRP A 144 19.01 0.02 1.82
CA TRP A 144 20.40 -0.28 1.46
C TRP A 144 20.95 -1.58 2.10
N LYS A 145 20.24 -2.18 3.07
CA LYS A 145 20.50 -3.55 3.55
C LYS A 145 19.57 -4.59 2.89
N ARG A 146 18.45 -4.14 2.33
CA ARG A 146 17.42 -4.96 1.67
C ARG A 146 17.45 -4.77 0.15
N GLY A 147 18.65 -4.95 -0.41
CA GLY A 147 18.85 -5.14 -1.85
C GLY A 147 18.95 -3.89 -2.71
N PHE A 148 18.61 -2.69 -2.22
CA PHE A 148 18.73 -1.46 -3.02
C PHE A 148 20.16 -0.89 -3.01
N GLN A 149 20.81 -0.85 -4.17
CA GLN A 149 22.17 -0.31 -4.36
C GLN A 149 22.22 1.22 -4.23
N LYS A 150 21.16 1.90 -4.66
CA LYS A 150 20.94 3.34 -4.45
C LYS A 150 19.61 3.52 -3.72
N ALA A 151 19.62 4.14 -2.54
CA ALA A 151 18.40 4.27 -1.75
C ALA A 151 18.40 5.55 -0.91
N PHE A 152 17.50 6.47 -1.25
CA PHE A 152 17.10 7.58 -0.40
C PHE A 152 15.74 7.23 0.23
N ALA A 153 15.63 7.29 1.56
CA ALA A 153 14.47 6.79 2.27
C ALA A 153 13.94 7.76 3.34
N MET A 154 12.62 7.96 3.36
CA MET A 154 11.87 8.43 4.52
C MET A 154 11.49 7.17 5.32
N LEU A 155 12.06 6.96 6.51
CA LEU A 155 11.94 5.68 7.22
C LEU A 155 10.59 5.43 7.93
N PRO A 156 9.99 6.41 8.66
CA PRO A 156 8.67 6.26 9.30
C PRO A 156 7.49 6.07 8.34
N GLY A 157 6.29 5.95 8.90
CA GLY A 157 5.02 5.85 8.17
C GLY A 157 4.50 7.15 7.56
N CYS A 158 4.90 8.32 8.06
CA CYS A 158 4.44 9.62 7.56
C CYS A 158 5.46 10.73 7.87
N CYS A 159 5.27 11.90 7.26
CA CYS A 159 6.10 13.09 7.46
C CYS A 159 5.38 14.37 7.00
N ASN A 160 5.77 15.53 7.52
CA ASN A 160 5.46 16.82 6.88
C ASN A 160 6.08 16.89 5.47
N HIS A 161 5.28 17.19 4.45
CA HIS A 161 5.69 17.16 3.04
C HIS A 161 6.66 18.27 2.65
N TYR A 162 6.69 19.36 3.42
CA TYR A 162 7.64 20.46 3.31
C TYR A 162 8.84 20.34 4.27
N GLY A 163 8.95 19.21 4.99
CA GLY A 163 10.05 18.93 5.91
C GLY A 163 10.06 19.81 7.17
N TRP A 164 8.94 20.47 7.49
CA TRP A 164 8.81 21.29 8.69
C TRP A 164 8.18 20.54 9.87
N GLU A 165 8.72 20.76 11.06
CA GLU A 165 8.17 20.20 12.30
C GLU A 165 8.03 21.28 13.39
N PRO A 166 6.98 21.22 14.23
CA PRO A 166 6.85 22.09 15.40
C PRO A 166 7.87 21.72 16.49
N VAL A 167 8.30 22.71 17.27
CA VAL A 167 9.39 22.56 18.23
C VAL A 167 8.90 21.93 19.54
N GLN A 168 8.64 20.62 19.54
CA GLN A 168 8.45 19.83 20.77
C GLN A 168 9.01 18.40 20.70
N GLU A 169 9.43 17.88 21.85
CA GLU A 169 9.88 16.49 22.06
C GLU A 169 8.75 15.45 22.05
N ARG A 170 7.49 15.89 22.05
CA ARG A 170 6.29 15.04 22.05
C ARG A 170 5.14 15.68 21.25
N PHE A 171 5.27 15.75 19.92
CA PHE A 171 4.07 15.78 19.09
C PHE A 171 3.46 14.36 19.14
N PRO A 172 2.16 14.18 19.44
CA PRO A 172 1.64 12.87 19.85
C PRO A 172 1.35 11.88 18.71
N VAL A 173 1.56 12.29 17.45
CA VAL A 173 1.16 11.55 16.24
C VAL A 173 2.19 11.77 15.15
N GLY A 174 2.57 10.70 14.46
CA GLY A 174 3.50 10.76 13.34
C GLY A 174 4.95 10.81 13.82
N GLY A 175 5.76 9.94 13.21
CA GLY A 175 7.17 9.90 13.49
C GLY A 175 7.87 11.18 13.06
N ARG A 176 8.88 11.62 13.81
CA ARG A 176 9.74 12.71 13.31
C ARG A 176 10.39 12.26 11.99
N PRO A 177 10.39 13.07 10.92
CA PRO A 177 10.81 12.64 9.59
C PRO A 177 12.28 12.24 9.55
N VAL A 178 12.54 10.93 9.62
CA VAL A 178 13.89 10.38 9.45
C VAL A 178 14.14 10.13 7.97
N HIS A 179 14.79 11.10 7.33
CA HIS A 179 15.36 10.93 6.00
C HIS A 179 16.78 10.38 6.10
N ALA A 180 17.09 9.33 5.34
CA ALA A 180 18.37 8.64 5.38
C ALA A 180 18.78 8.07 4.02
N GLU A 181 20.10 7.97 3.81
CA GLU A 181 20.71 7.37 2.62
C GLU A 181 21.98 6.61 3.04
N GLY A 182 22.12 5.37 2.57
CA GLY A 182 23.28 4.52 2.89
C GLY A 182 23.51 4.29 4.40
N GLY A 183 22.43 4.29 5.20
CA GLY A 183 22.50 4.14 6.66
C GLY A 183 22.86 5.41 7.42
N ARG A 184 22.88 6.57 6.75
CA ARG A 184 23.28 7.86 7.33
C ARG A 184 22.16 8.88 7.21
N LYS A 185 22.02 9.73 8.22
CA LYS A 185 20.99 10.77 8.28
C LYS A 185 21.21 11.80 7.19
N VAL A 186 20.17 12.09 6.41
CA VAL A 186 20.12 13.22 5.49
C VAL A 186 19.38 14.37 6.17
N HIS A 187 19.97 15.56 6.18
CA HIS A 187 19.26 16.75 6.63
C HIS A 187 18.42 17.32 5.51
N ILE A 188 17.11 17.42 5.74
CA ILE A 188 16.16 18.13 4.89
C ILE A 188 15.92 19.52 5.48
N PRO A 189 16.27 20.62 4.78
CA PRO A 189 15.90 21.97 5.18
C PRO A 189 14.37 22.17 5.05
N PRO A 190 13.69 22.73 6.07
CA PRO A 190 12.24 22.95 6.01
C PRO A 190 11.88 24.08 5.03
N ASN A 191 11.01 23.80 4.08
CA ASN A 191 10.59 24.75 3.05
C ASN A 191 9.42 25.64 3.54
N LYS A 192 9.71 26.54 4.47
CA LYS A 192 8.74 27.44 5.13
C LYS A 192 8.25 28.60 4.25
N THR A 193 8.77 28.72 3.03
CA THR A 193 8.45 29.79 2.08
C THR A 193 7.68 29.28 0.86
N GLU A 194 7.39 27.97 0.81
CA GLU A 194 6.81 27.30 -0.36
C GLU A 194 7.61 27.59 -1.65
N ASP A 195 8.94 27.67 -1.53
CA ASP A 195 9.81 27.84 -2.70
C ASP A 195 9.64 26.62 -3.61
N PRO A 196 9.30 26.80 -4.91
CA PRO A 196 9.20 25.70 -5.88
C PRO A 196 10.51 24.92 -6.09
N HIS A 197 11.65 25.46 -5.62
CA HIS A 197 12.95 24.79 -5.61
C HIS A 197 13.36 24.26 -4.22
N GLY A 198 12.55 24.53 -3.19
CA GLY A 198 12.73 23.97 -1.85
C GLY A 198 12.29 22.50 -1.76
N PHE A 199 12.36 21.92 -0.56
CA PHE A 199 11.87 20.57 -0.34
C PHE A 199 10.33 20.51 -0.45
N TYR A 200 9.85 19.61 -1.30
CA TYR A 200 8.50 19.04 -1.27
C TYR A 200 8.63 17.54 -1.56
N SER A 201 7.95 16.67 -0.80
CA SER A 201 8.28 15.24 -0.77
C SER A 201 8.24 14.55 -2.14
N SER A 202 7.13 14.68 -2.87
CA SER A 202 6.94 14.00 -4.17
C SER A 202 7.92 14.49 -5.24
N ASP A 203 8.24 15.79 -5.24
CA ASP A 203 9.23 16.38 -6.14
C ASP A 203 10.65 15.90 -5.79
N TYR A 204 11.00 15.90 -4.50
CA TYR A 204 12.32 15.49 -4.04
C TYR A 204 12.58 14.00 -4.31
N TYR A 205 11.62 13.12 -3.99
CA TYR A 205 11.77 11.68 -4.21
C TYR A 205 11.95 11.37 -5.69
N THR A 206 11.16 12.00 -6.55
CA THR A 206 11.24 11.87 -8.02
C THR A 206 12.58 12.35 -8.57
N ASN A 207 12.98 13.58 -8.23
CA ASN A 207 14.23 14.16 -8.68
C ASN A 207 15.43 13.32 -8.19
N ARG A 208 15.37 12.76 -6.97
CA ARG A 208 16.43 11.91 -6.42
C ARG A 208 16.52 10.55 -7.11
N LEU A 209 15.40 9.96 -7.55
CA LEU A 209 15.41 8.74 -8.37
C LEU A 209 15.98 9.00 -9.77
N ILE A 210 15.56 10.10 -10.41
CA ILE A 210 16.10 10.52 -11.72
C ILE A 210 17.62 10.75 -11.59
N GLN A 211 18.07 11.42 -10.53
CA GLN A 211 19.49 11.60 -10.27
C GLN A 211 20.23 10.25 -10.13
N PHE A 212 19.67 9.25 -9.42
CA PHE A 212 20.27 7.92 -9.36
C PHE A 212 20.41 7.23 -10.73
N PHE A 213 19.53 7.54 -11.69
CA PHE A 213 19.65 7.05 -13.06
C PHE A 213 20.67 7.84 -13.90
N GLU A 214 20.76 9.16 -13.71
CA GLU A 214 21.75 10.03 -14.37
C GLU A 214 23.18 9.74 -13.89
N ASP A 215 23.35 9.50 -12.59
CA ASP A 215 24.61 9.12 -11.93
C ASP A 215 25.04 7.66 -12.21
N ARG A 216 24.30 6.89 -13.03
CA ARG A 216 24.71 5.53 -13.43
C ARG A 216 26.01 5.56 -14.22
N SER A 217 26.96 4.70 -13.83
CA SER A 217 28.15 4.43 -14.62
C SER A 217 27.78 3.78 -15.97
N ASP A 218 28.72 3.75 -16.92
CA ASP A 218 28.48 3.07 -18.21
C ASP A 218 28.27 1.55 -18.03
N GLU A 219 28.86 0.96 -16.97
CA GLU A 219 28.56 -0.41 -16.56
C GLU A 219 27.12 -0.54 -16.06
N ASP A 220 26.63 0.39 -15.22
CA ASP A 220 25.26 0.35 -14.69
C ASP A 220 24.20 0.66 -15.76
N LYS A 221 24.54 1.44 -16.79
CA LYS A 221 23.69 1.66 -17.98
C LYS A 221 23.57 0.42 -18.86
N SER A 222 24.51 -0.53 -18.77
CA SER A 222 24.41 -1.83 -19.45
C SER A 222 23.45 -2.81 -18.75
N LYS A 223 23.23 -2.63 -17.45
CA LYS A 223 22.34 -3.46 -16.61
C LYS A 223 20.87 -3.03 -16.79
N PRO A 224 19.90 -3.97 -16.74
CA PRO A 224 18.51 -3.59 -16.53
C PRO A 224 18.32 -3.06 -15.10
N PHE A 225 17.27 -2.28 -14.85
CA PHE A 225 17.00 -1.73 -13.51
C PHE A 225 15.69 -2.23 -12.87
N PHE A 226 15.66 -2.27 -11.55
CA PHE A 226 14.44 -2.27 -10.73
C PHE A 226 14.44 -0.99 -9.89
N ALA A 227 13.42 -0.16 -10.11
CA ALA A 227 13.26 1.12 -9.47
C ALA A 227 11.95 1.18 -8.69
N PHE A 228 12.03 1.52 -7.40
CA PHE A 228 10.88 1.68 -6.52
C PHE A 228 10.73 3.16 -6.15
N LEU A 229 9.59 3.75 -6.50
CA LEU A 229 9.23 5.15 -6.22
C LEU A 229 8.00 5.20 -5.30
N PRO A 230 8.15 4.85 -4.01
CA PRO A 230 7.09 4.97 -3.03
C PRO A 230 6.95 6.42 -2.55
N TYR A 231 5.91 7.11 -3.01
CA TYR A 231 5.56 8.41 -2.46
C TYR A 231 5.09 8.30 -1.00
N THR A 232 5.03 9.47 -0.35
CA THR A 232 4.28 9.71 0.89
C THR A 232 2.93 10.37 0.62
N ALA A 233 2.62 10.75 -0.62
CA ALA A 233 1.37 11.39 -0.98
C ALA A 233 0.37 10.34 -1.52
N PRO A 234 -0.96 10.55 -1.37
CA PRO A 234 -1.62 11.69 -0.71
C PRO A 234 -1.90 11.53 0.81
N HIS A 235 -1.13 10.70 1.53
CA HIS A 235 -1.22 10.55 3.00
C HIS A 235 -1.16 11.90 3.74
N TRP A 236 -1.73 11.97 4.95
CA TRP A 236 -1.69 13.17 5.80
C TRP A 236 -0.28 13.45 6.36
N PRO A 237 0.04 14.72 6.70
CA PRO A 237 -0.81 15.91 6.62
C PRO A 237 -1.05 16.37 5.18
N LEU A 238 -2.30 16.67 4.82
CA LEU A 238 -2.67 17.06 3.46
C LEU A 238 -2.02 18.40 3.07
N GLN A 239 -0.97 18.32 2.25
CA GLN A 239 -0.07 19.42 1.94
C GLN A 239 0.37 19.39 0.47
N CYS A 240 0.17 20.47 -0.26
CA CYS A 240 0.58 20.64 -1.65
C CYS A 240 0.75 22.13 -1.97
N SER A 241 1.34 22.47 -3.13
CA SER A 241 1.51 23.87 -3.48
C SER A 241 0.16 24.57 -3.62
N LYS A 242 0.07 25.83 -3.17
CA LYS A 242 -1.13 26.67 -3.33
C LYS A 242 -1.65 26.68 -4.77
N ALA A 243 -0.75 26.68 -5.76
CA ALA A 243 -1.10 26.65 -7.17
C ALA A 243 -1.76 25.33 -7.64
N GLN A 244 -1.45 24.19 -7.01
CA GLN A 244 -2.10 22.90 -7.29
C GLN A 244 -3.45 22.81 -6.57
N ARG A 245 -3.48 23.14 -5.28
CA ARG A 245 -4.71 23.20 -4.47
C ARG A 245 -5.78 24.07 -5.11
N ASP A 246 -5.42 25.30 -5.48
CA ASP A 246 -6.37 26.28 -5.99
C ASP A 246 -6.89 25.96 -7.41
N LYS A 247 -6.36 24.94 -8.11
CA LYS A 247 -6.99 24.38 -9.33
C LYS A 247 -8.39 23.80 -9.05
N TYR A 248 -8.60 23.33 -7.83
CA TYR A 248 -9.80 22.62 -7.38
C TYR A 248 -10.76 23.51 -6.59
N ALA A 249 -10.48 24.83 -6.49
CA ALA A 249 -11.26 25.78 -5.70
C ALA A 249 -12.77 25.71 -6.02
N GLY A 250 -13.57 25.35 -5.01
CA GLY A 250 -15.03 25.23 -5.10
C GLY A 250 -15.55 23.94 -5.76
N MET A 251 -14.68 23.02 -6.20
CA MET A 251 -15.07 21.74 -6.81
C MET A 251 -15.76 20.78 -5.82
N TYR A 252 -15.55 21.02 -4.53
CA TYR A 252 -15.98 20.16 -3.42
C TYR A 252 -16.96 20.86 -2.46
N ASP A 253 -17.51 22.03 -2.84
CA ASP A 253 -18.44 22.81 -2.00
C ASP A 253 -19.80 22.10 -1.80
N ASP A 254 -20.16 21.17 -2.69
CA ASP A 254 -21.38 20.36 -2.58
C ASP A 254 -21.21 19.05 -1.77
N GLY A 255 -20.01 18.80 -1.26
CA GLY A 255 -19.75 17.81 -0.22
C GLY A 255 -19.46 16.36 -0.68
N PRO A 256 -19.10 15.50 0.28
CA PRO A 256 -18.64 14.13 0.02
C PRO A 256 -19.74 13.25 -0.59
N TYR A 257 -21.00 13.46 -0.21
CA TYR A 257 -22.14 12.74 -0.79
C TYR A 257 -22.34 13.07 -2.27
N ALA A 258 -22.30 14.36 -2.64
CA ALA A 258 -22.43 14.77 -4.03
C ALA A 258 -21.23 14.27 -4.87
N LEU A 259 -20.02 14.27 -4.29
CA LEU A 259 -18.83 13.70 -4.91
C LEU A 259 -18.95 12.19 -5.13
N ARG A 260 -19.41 11.44 -4.11
CA ARG A 260 -19.66 9.99 -4.17
C ARG A 260 -20.62 9.64 -5.30
N GLU A 261 -21.74 10.36 -5.43
CA GLU A 261 -22.72 10.14 -6.49
C GLU A 261 -22.17 10.51 -7.89
N ARG A 262 -21.37 11.58 -8.01
CA ARG A 262 -20.66 11.90 -9.27
C ARG A 262 -19.76 10.75 -9.70
N ARG A 263 -19.00 10.19 -8.77
CA ARG A 263 -18.02 9.13 -9.01
C ARG A 263 -18.73 7.82 -9.35
N LEU A 264 -19.67 7.35 -8.54
CA LEU A 264 -20.50 6.17 -8.85
C LEU A 264 -21.14 6.26 -10.24
N LYS A 265 -21.72 7.41 -10.59
CA LYS A 265 -22.26 7.66 -11.93
C LYS A 265 -21.18 7.56 -13.01
N LYS A 266 -20.02 8.18 -12.81
CA LYS A 266 -18.93 8.18 -13.79
C LYS A 266 -18.38 6.77 -14.04
N LEU A 267 -18.30 5.96 -12.99
CA LEU A 267 -17.90 4.56 -13.06
C LEU A 267 -18.88 3.74 -13.90
N ALA A 268 -20.18 4.06 -13.85
CA ALA A 268 -21.21 3.41 -14.66
C ALA A 268 -21.14 3.83 -16.13
N GLU A 269 -20.81 5.11 -16.38
CA GLU A 269 -20.56 5.63 -17.73
C GLU A 269 -19.34 4.98 -18.39
N LEU A 270 -18.29 4.67 -17.62
CA LEU A 270 -17.07 4.01 -18.11
C LEU A 270 -17.24 2.48 -18.28
N GLY A 271 -18.38 1.89 -17.91
CA GLY A 271 -18.55 0.43 -17.85
C GLY A 271 -17.67 -0.25 -16.79
N ILE A 272 -17.13 0.55 -15.87
CA ILE A 272 -16.35 0.06 -14.74
C ILE A 272 -17.28 -0.49 -13.68
N ILE A 273 -18.48 0.11 -13.43
CA ILE A 273 -19.61 -0.47 -12.66
C ILE A 273 -20.78 -0.91 -13.56
N ASP A 274 -21.51 -1.94 -13.13
CA ASP A 274 -22.90 -2.13 -13.58
C ASP A 274 -23.84 -1.17 -12.81
N LYS A 275 -24.95 -0.78 -13.43
CA LYS A 275 -25.94 0.15 -12.83
C LYS A 275 -26.81 -0.49 -11.76
N SER A 276 -26.81 -1.82 -11.66
CA SER A 276 -27.49 -2.59 -10.62
C SER A 276 -26.71 -2.69 -9.31
N VAL A 277 -25.45 -2.26 -9.28
CA VAL A 277 -24.58 -2.29 -8.11
C VAL A 277 -25.17 -1.46 -6.97
N VAL A 278 -25.36 -2.10 -5.83
CA VAL A 278 -25.74 -1.43 -4.58
C VAL A 278 -24.47 -0.99 -3.86
N PRO A 279 -24.20 0.31 -3.72
CA PRO A 279 -23.04 0.78 -2.96
C PRO A 279 -23.29 0.62 -1.46
N HIS A 280 -22.26 0.24 -0.71
CA HIS A 280 -22.31 0.24 0.75
C HIS A 280 -22.71 1.63 1.25
N GLN A 281 -23.57 1.69 2.28
CA GLN A 281 -23.96 2.96 2.89
C GLN A 281 -22.73 3.64 3.51
N VAL A 282 -22.69 4.97 3.50
CA VAL A 282 -21.59 5.68 4.17
C VAL A 282 -21.76 5.46 5.67
N GLU A 283 -20.77 4.85 6.30
CA GLU A 283 -20.76 4.63 7.74
C GLU A 283 -20.20 5.88 8.45
N THR A 284 -20.87 6.27 9.53
CA THR A 284 -20.63 7.51 10.29
C THR A 284 -20.86 7.27 11.78
N SER A 285 -22.00 6.64 12.09
CA SER A 285 -22.46 6.26 13.43
C SER A 285 -21.43 5.45 14.22
N THR A 286 -20.97 4.32 13.69
CA THR A 286 -20.02 3.45 14.42
C THR A 286 -18.61 4.05 14.50
N LEU A 287 -18.26 4.90 13.53
CA LEU A 287 -17.00 5.65 13.51
C LEU A 287 -17.01 6.91 14.41
N GLY A 288 -18.14 7.23 15.04
CA GLY A 288 -18.27 8.37 15.95
C GLY A 288 -18.13 9.74 15.27
N VAL A 289 -18.52 9.85 13.99
CA VAL A 289 -18.49 11.10 13.22
C VAL A 289 -19.88 11.58 12.85
N GLY A 290 -20.05 12.90 12.73
CA GLY A 290 -21.31 13.52 12.32
C GLY A 290 -21.50 13.55 10.80
N GLU A 291 -22.72 13.89 10.38
CA GLU A 291 -23.08 14.01 8.97
C GLU A 291 -22.63 15.33 8.34
N TRP A 292 -22.49 15.34 7.01
CA TRP A 292 -22.12 16.55 6.26
C TRP A 292 -23.11 17.72 6.46
N ASP A 293 -24.40 17.42 6.52
CA ASP A 293 -25.45 18.44 6.64
C ASP A 293 -25.58 19.03 8.06
N ASP A 294 -25.07 18.32 9.08
CA ASP A 294 -24.99 18.80 10.46
C ASP A 294 -23.84 19.79 10.67
N LEU A 295 -22.85 19.81 9.77
CA LEU A 295 -21.69 20.72 9.84
C LEU A 295 -22.11 22.18 9.59
N THR A 296 -21.51 23.08 10.37
CA THR A 296 -21.66 24.53 10.15
C THR A 296 -21.10 24.93 8.77
N PRO A 297 -21.51 26.09 8.21
CA PRO A 297 -20.97 26.57 6.93
C PRO A 297 -19.44 26.71 6.90
N GLU A 298 -18.81 27.07 8.03
CA GLU A 298 -17.35 27.18 8.10
C GLU A 298 -16.68 25.80 8.19
N GLU A 299 -17.23 24.85 8.94
CA GLU A 299 -16.69 23.47 9.00
C GLU A 299 -16.74 22.78 7.63
N ARG A 300 -17.86 22.93 6.88
CA ARG A 300 -17.95 22.44 5.50
C ARG A 300 -16.90 23.08 4.61
N LYS A 301 -16.78 24.41 4.65
CA LYS A 301 -15.80 25.16 3.86
C LYS A 301 -14.35 24.76 4.16
N LEU A 302 -13.99 24.52 5.43
CA LEU A 302 -12.67 24.01 5.82
C LEU A 302 -12.45 22.56 5.36
N SER A 303 -13.50 21.73 5.40
CA SER A 303 -13.45 20.34 4.96
C SER A 303 -13.32 20.21 3.44
N SER A 304 -14.09 20.97 2.65
CA SER A 304 -13.94 21.04 1.19
C SER A 304 -12.54 21.51 0.80
N ARG A 305 -11.98 22.50 1.50
CA ARG A 305 -10.59 22.96 1.33
C ARG A 305 -9.53 21.89 1.68
N ALA A 306 -9.80 20.98 2.60
CA ALA A 306 -8.94 19.80 2.81
C ALA A 306 -9.00 18.83 1.61
N MET A 307 -10.19 18.63 1.01
CA MET A 307 -10.33 17.85 -0.23
C MET A 307 -9.65 18.52 -1.43
N GLU A 308 -9.69 19.86 -1.54
CA GLU A 308 -8.90 20.62 -2.53
C GLU A 308 -7.39 20.39 -2.36
N ALA A 309 -6.90 20.31 -1.12
CA ALA A 309 -5.50 20.00 -0.83
C ALA A 309 -5.14 18.55 -1.17
N TYR A 310 -6.02 17.58 -0.88
CA TYR A 310 -5.86 16.19 -1.29
C TYR A 310 -5.79 16.06 -2.83
N ALA A 311 -6.71 16.67 -3.56
CA ALA A 311 -6.70 16.68 -5.03
C ALA A 311 -5.41 17.33 -5.60
N GLY A 312 -4.92 18.39 -4.98
CA GLY A 312 -3.63 19.01 -5.30
C GLY A 312 -2.42 18.09 -5.04
N MET A 313 -2.48 17.22 -4.03
CA MET A 313 -1.44 16.20 -3.80
C MET A 313 -1.45 15.12 -4.89
N VAL A 314 -2.63 14.64 -5.30
CA VAL A 314 -2.77 13.61 -6.33
C VAL A 314 -2.33 14.13 -7.72
N ASP A 315 -2.69 15.37 -8.06
CA ASP A 315 -2.12 16.12 -9.21
C ASP A 315 -0.59 16.22 -9.12
N SER A 316 -0.03 16.45 -7.92
CA SER A 316 1.42 16.46 -7.71
C SER A 316 2.09 15.09 -7.90
N ILE A 317 1.40 13.99 -7.62
CA ILE A 317 1.87 12.64 -7.94
C ILE A 317 1.92 12.46 -9.46
N ASP A 318 0.86 12.83 -10.19
CA ASP A 318 0.80 12.70 -11.65
C ASP A 318 1.90 13.50 -12.36
N VAL A 319 2.08 14.77 -11.98
CA VAL A 319 3.16 15.63 -12.51
C VAL A 319 4.52 14.96 -12.33
N ASN A 320 4.75 14.29 -11.21
CA ASN A 320 6.00 13.60 -10.91
C ASN A 320 6.13 12.24 -11.64
N VAL A 321 5.05 11.48 -11.80
CA VAL A 321 5.00 10.33 -12.72
C VAL A 321 5.39 10.75 -14.14
N GLY A 322 4.88 11.90 -14.61
CA GLY A 322 5.25 12.51 -15.87
C GLY A 322 6.76 12.73 -16.02
N LYS A 323 7.42 13.32 -15.01
CA LYS A 323 8.88 13.56 -15.03
C LYS A 323 9.68 12.26 -15.21
N VAL A 324 9.32 11.17 -14.51
CA VAL A 324 10.02 9.88 -14.64
C VAL A 324 9.75 9.23 -15.99
N VAL A 325 8.50 9.25 -16.46
CA VAL A 325 8.13 8.74 -17.80
C VAL A 325 8.89 9.48 -18.90
N ASP A 326 8.96 10.81 -18.82
CA ASP A 326 9.64 11.63 -19.81
C ASP A 326 11.18 11.44 -19.74
N TYR A 327 11.75 11.20 -18.56
CA TYR A 327 13.14 10.75 -18.42
C TYR A 327 13.37 9.41 -19.14
N LEU A 328 12.53 8.40 -18.90
CA LEU A 328 12.64 7.08 -19.54
C LEU A 328 12.45 7.16 -21.07
N LYS A 329 11.59 8.06 -21.56
CA LYS A 329 11.41 8.32 -22.99
C LYS A 329 12.66 8.99 -23.59
N LYS A 330 13.28 9.93 -22.86
CA LYS A 330 14.55 10.59 -23.24
C LYS A 330 15.76 9.64 -23.20
N SER A 331 15.82 8.69 -22.27
CA SER A 331 16.90 7.70 -22.18
C SER A 331 16.75 6.51 -23.13
N GLY A 332 15.59 6.37 -23.79
CA GLY A 332 15.28 5.23 -24.65
C GLY A 332 14.95 3.94 -23.88
N GLU A 333 14.72 4.03 -22.57
CA GLU A 333 14.41 2.87 -21.71
C GLU A 333 12.90 2.62 -21.58
N TYR A 334 12.05 3.60 -21.88
CA TYR A 334 10.58 3.53 -21.70
C TYR A 334 9.93 2.30 -22.33
N ASP A 335 10.27 2.00 -23.59
CA ASP A 335 9.66 0.88 -24.32
C ASP A 335 10.02 -0.46 -23.68
N ASN A 336 11.24 -0.63 -23.17
CA ASN A 336 11.69 -1.85 -22.48
C ASN A 336 11.37 -1.85 -20.97
N THR A 337 10.57 -0.91 -20.48
CA THR A 337 10.20 -0.82 -19.05
C THR A 337 8.77 -1.32 -18.82
N PHE A 338 8.62 -2.23 -17.86
CA PHE A 338 7.36 -2.57 -17.21
C PHE A 338 7.12 -1.55 -16.10
N ILE A 339 6.07 -0.74 -16.24
CA ILE A 339 5.72 0.35 -15.33
C ILE A 339 4.44 -0.04 -14.59
N VAL A 340 4.48 0.02 -13.26
CA VAL A 340 3.30 -0.09 -12.38
C VAL A 340 3.07 1.25 -11.70
N PHE A 341 1.83 1.68 -11.64
CA PHE A 341 1.35 2.71 -10.72
C PHE A 341 0.23 2.11 -9.86
N MET A 342 0.37 2.15 -8.53
CA MET A 342 -0.58 1.53 -7.60
C MET A 342 -0.71 2.35 -6.30
N SER A 343 -1.78 2.17 -5.51
CA SER A 343 -1.82 2.58 -4.08
C SER A 343 -1.45 1.42 -3.16
N ASP A 344 -1.03 1.68 -1.92
CA ASP A 344 -0.70 0.64 -0.94
C ASP A 344 -1.87 0.17 -0.06
N ASN A 345 -2.96 0.92 -0.01
CA ASN A 345 -4.22 0.52 0.62
C ASN A 345 -5.38 1.41 0.11
N GLY A 346 -6.59 1.13 0.59
CA GLY A 346 -7.76 1.98 0.41
C GLY A 346 -7.62 3.37 1.04
N ALA A 347 -8.72 4.14 1.02
CA ALA A 347 -8.73 5.54 1.47
C ALA A 347 -8.37 5.74 2.94
N GLU A 348 -7.72 6.85 3.28
CA GLU A 348 -7.57 7.22 4.68
C GLU A 348 -8.84 7.88 5.24
N GLY A 349 -9.73 7.04 5.78
CA GLY A 349 -10.93 7.46 6.48
C GLY A 349 -10.77 7.61 8.00
N ALA A 350 -9.57 7.42 8.57
CA ALA A 350 -9.39 7.57 10.00
C ALA A 350 -9.77 8.96 10.51
N ALA A 351 -10.71 9.01 11.45
CA ALA A 351 -10.94 10.20 12.26
C ALA A 351 -9.80 10.32 13.30
N LEU A 352 -8.64 10.85 12.92
CA LEU A 352 -7.47 10.98 13.81
C LEU A 352 -7.80 11.65 15.15
N ALA A 353 -8.74 12.60 15.15
CA ALA A 353 -9.29 13.24 16.34
C ALA A 353 -10.03 12.29 17.30
N ALA A 354 -10.68 11.24 16.80
CA ALA A 354 -11.37 10.20 17.59
C ALA A 354 -10.40 9.07 17.99
N VAL A 355 -9.51 8.67 17.09
CA VAL A 355 -8.51 7.60 17.31
C VAL A 355 -7.42 8.03 18.31
N MET A 356 -7.04 9.32 18.31
CA MET A 356 -5.84 9.80 19.02
C MET A 356 -6.13 10.87 20.10
N GLY A 357 -7.42 11.16 20.32
CA GLY A 357 -7.95 11.97 21.43
C GLY A 357 -7.57 13.46 21.42
N ASP A 358 -7.87 14.15 22.51
CA ASP A 358 -7.73 15.61 22.59
C ASP A 358 -6.29 16.14 22.53
N ASN A 359 -5.29 15.27 22.71
CA ASN A 359 -3.88 15.66 22.67
C ASN A 359 -3.45 16.09 21.26
N ILE A 360 -3.89 15.40 20.19
CA ILE A 360 -3.55 15.82 18.82
C ILE A 360 -4.26 17.11 18.44
N LYS A 361 -5.56 17.27 18.80
CA LYS A 361 -6.30 18.52 18.58
C LYS A 361 -5.59 19.72 19.22
N ARG A 362 -5.19 19.58 20.49
CA ARG A 362 -4.48 20.65 21.22
C ARG A 362 -3.14 20.98 20.58
N ALA A 363 -2.38 19.98 20.16
CA ALA A 363 -1.08 20.20 19.51
C ALA A 363 -1.24 20.88 18.15
N ILE A 364 -2.26 20.51 17.35
CA ILE A 364 -2.59 21.18 16.10
C ILE A 364 -2.96 22.65 16.35
N HIS A 365 -3.92 22.93 17.23
CA HIS A 365 -4.32 24.31 17.57
C HIS A 365 -3.19 25.17 18.15
N GLN A 366 -2.16 24.58 18.76
CA GLN A 366 -1.04 25.33 19.34
C GLN A 366 0.07 25.64 18.33
N TYR A 367 0.28 24.78 17.33
CA TYR A 367 1.48 24.83 16.48
C TYR A 367 1.22 24.97 14.97
N TYR A 368 0.03 24.61 14.51
CA TYR A 368 -0.33 24.61 13.09
C TYR A 368 -1.42 25.66 12.82
N ASP A 369 -1.43 26.16 11.58
CA ASP A 369 -2.47 27.06 11.07
C ASP A 369 -3.34 26.30 10.07
N ASN A 370 -4.55 25.96 10.50
CA ASN A 370 -5.60 25.34 9.69
C ASN A 370 -6.69 26.36 9.29
N SER A 371 -6.38 27.66 9.22
CA SER A 371 -7.25 28.63 8.59
C SER A 371 -7.46 28.31 7.11
N TYR A 372 -8.62 28.69 6.57
CA TYR A 372 -9.04 28.31 5.21
C TYR A 372 -7.98 28.56 4.13
N ASP A 373 -7.33 29.73 4.13
CA ASP A 373 -6.34 30.06 3.12
C ASP A 373 -5.00 29.33 3.31
N ASN A 374 -4.73 28.81 4.51
CA ASN A 374 -3.49 28.13 4.88
C ASN A 374 -3.53 26.59 4.80
N ILE A 375 -4.72 25.95 4.83
CA ILE A 375 -4.85 24.49 4.66
C ILE A 375 -4.19 24.05 3.34
N GLY A 376 -3.25 23.10 3.40
CA GLY A 376 -2.38 22.69 2.30
C GLY A 376 -0.94 23.23 2.42
N SER A 377 -0.71 24.28 3.21
CA SER A 377 0.60 24.89 3.45
C SER A 377 1.48 24.07 4.40
N TRP A 378 2.79 24.36 4.39
CA TRP A 378 3.84 23.72 5.19
C TRP A 378 3.57 23.66 6.70
N ASN A 379 2.81 24.59 7.26
CA ASN A 379 2.41 24.63 8.67
C ASN A 379 0.92 24.35 8.89
N SER A 380 0.23 23.72 7.94
CA SER A 380 -1.11 23.15 8.15
C SER A 380 -1.03 21.64 8.45
N PHE A 381 -2.00 21.10 9.19
CA PHE A 381 -2.13 19.67 9.48
C PHE A 381 -3.60 19.26 9.40
N THR A 382 -4.00 18.70 8.26
CA THR A 382 -5.35 18.19 8.01
C THR A 382 -5.28 16.76 7.46
N TRP A 383 -6.40 16.04 7.52
CA TRP A 383 -6.59 14.69 6.99
C TRP A 383 -7.93 14.61 6.29
N LEU A 384 -8.11 13.59 5.45
CA LEU A 384 -9.27 13.43 4.57
C LEU A 384 -10.55 13.11 5.36
N GLY A 385 -10.49 12.10 6.22
CA GLY A 385 -11.58 11.70 7.09
C GLY A 385 -12.65 10.83 6.40
N PRO A 386 -13.55 10.20 7.18
CA PRO A 386 -14.33 9.05 6.72
C PRO A 386 -15.36 9.36 5.64
N LEU A 387 -15.94 10.56 5.61
CA LEU A 387 -16.93 10.92 4.59
C LEU A 387 -16.29 11.04 3.19
N TRP A 388 -15.20 11.80 3.08
CA TRP A 388 -14.46 11.95 1.83
C TRP A 388 -13.77 10.65 1.40
N ALA A 389 -13.22 9.90 2.36
CA ALA A 389 -12.66 8.58 2.12
C ALA A 389 -13.68 7.61 1.49
N GLN A 390 -14.91 7.56 2.01
CA GLN A 390 -16.00 6.74 1.46
C GLN A 390 -16.57 7.27 0.14
N ALA A 391 -16.32 8.54 -0.23
CA ALA A 391 -16.57 9.02 -1.57
C ALA A 391 -15.58 8.45 -2.61
N SER A 392 -14.33 8.16 -2.19
CA SER A 392 -13.32 7.53 -3.04
C SER A 392 -13.41 6.00 -3.11
N THR A 393 -13.83 5.32 -2.03
CA THR A 393 -13.96 3.84 -1.98
C THR A 393 -15.30 3.31 -2.48
N ALA A 394 -16.34 4.15 -2.59
CA ALA A 394 -17.64 3.74 -3.11
C ALA A 394 -17.51 3.08 -4.50
N PRO A 395 -18.16 1.93 -4.74
CA PRO A 395 -19.27 1.36 -3.96
C PRO A 395 -18.88 0.47 -2.77
N SER A 396 -17.59 0.23 -2.53
CA SER A 396 -17.13 -0.75 -1.54
C SER A 396 -17.30 -0.31 -0.09
N ARG A 397 -17.38 -1.29 0.82
CA ARG A 397 -17.53 -1.09 2.27
C ARG A 397 -16.27 -0.51 2.91
N LEU A 398 -16.44 0.59 3.64
CA LEU A 398 -15.41 1.27 4.45
C LEU A 398 -14.16 1.65 3.64
N PHE A 399 -12.97 1.58 4.26
CA PHE A 399 -11.74 2.24 3.82
C PHE A 399 -10.50 1.62 4.50
N LYS A 400 -9.32 2.25 4.43
CA LYS A 400 -8.05 1.81 5.06
C LYS A 400 -8.24 1.30 6.49
N CYS A 401 -7.36 0.37 6.88
CA CYS A 401 -7.37 -0.39 8.13
C CYS A 401 -8.49 -1.44 8.23
N PHE A 402 -9.46 -1.50 7.32
CA PHE A 402 -10.48 -2.54 7.30
C PHE A 402 -10.18 -3.64 6.27
N PRO A 403 -10.50 -4.92 6.56
CA PRO A 403 -10.34 -6.03 5.63
C PRO A 403 -11.52 -6.15 4.64
N SER A 404 -12.51 -5.26 4.72
CA SER A 404 -13.55 -5.06 3.71
C SER A 404 -12.94 -4.55 2.39
N GLN A 405 -13.69 -4.68 1.28
CA GLN A 405 -13.23 -4.29 -0.05
C GLN A 405 -12.69 -2.85 -0.06
N GLY A 406 -13.33 -1.89 0.61
CA GLY A 406 -12.87 -0.49 0.62
C GLY A 406 -11.47 -0.26 1.21
N GLY A 407 -10.93 -1.18 2.01
CA GLY A 407 -9.61 -1.04 2.65
C GLY A 407 -8.46 -1.80 1.98
N ILE A 408 -8.74 -2.94 1.35
CA ILE A 408 -7.71 -3.85 0.80
C ILE A 408 -7.52 -3.75 -0.72
N LEU A 409 -8.15 -2.78 -1.38
CA LEU A 409 -8.43 -2.85 -2.81
C LEU A 409 -8.05 -1.53 -3.47
N VAL A 410 -7.19 -1.57 -4.47
CA VAL A 410 -6.40 -0.39 -4.87
C VAL A 410 -6.34 -0.17 -6.38
N PRO A 411 -6.20 1.09 -6.85
CA PRO A 411 -6.06 1.35 -8.27
C PRO A 411 -4.73 0.78 -8.73
N CYS A 412 -4.66 0.28 -9.96
CA CYS A 412 -3.42 -0.27 -10.49
C CYS A 412 -3.37 -0.16 -12.01
N VAL A 413 -2.51 0.73 -12.50
CA VAL A 413 -2.22 0.92 -13.92
C VAL A 413 -0.93 0.19 -14.24
N VAL A 414 -0.95 -0.65 -15.28
CA VAL A 414 0.23 -1.35 -15.77
C VAL A 414 0.48 -1.04 -17.24
N LYS A 415 1.63 -0.43 -17.53
CA LYS A 415 2.19 -0.35 -18.89
C LYS A 415 3.29 -1.41 -18.98
N PRO A 416 3.09 -2.52 -19.70
CA PRO A 416 4.13 -3.53 -19.85
C PRO A 416 5.15 -3.10 -20.93
N PRO A 417 6.27 -3.84 -21.14
CA PRO A 417 7.21 -3.54 -22.21
C PRO A 417 6.56 -3.60 -23.62
N ALA A 418 7.14 -2.90 -24.58
CA ALA A 418 6.63 -2.91 -25.95
C ALA A 418 6.65 -4.34 -26.54
N ASN A 419 5.58 -4.68 -27.26
CA ASN A 419 5.36 -6.00 -27.87
C ASN A 419 5.11 -7.18 -26.89
N THR A 420 4.84 -6.93 -25.59
CA THR A 420 4.39 -8.01 -24.67
C THR A 420 2.88 -8.16 -24.60
N PHE A 421 2.10 -7.32 -25.28
CA PHE A 421 0.64 -7.47 -25.35
C PHE A 421 0.26 -8.68 -26.21
N LEU A 422 -0.72 -9.46 -25.74
CA LEU A 422 -1.41 -10.48 -26.52
C LEU A 422 -2.58 -9.87 -27.30
N PRO A 423 -3.09 -10.54 -28.35
CA PRO A 423 -4.34 -10.18 -29.00
C PRO A 423 -5.55 -10.06 -28.04
N SER A 424 -5.49 -10.71 -26.87
CA SER A 424 -6.51 -10.66 -25.82
C SER A 424 -6.57 -9.32 -25.06
N PHE A 425 -5.49 -8.51 -25.10
CA PHE A 425 -5.40 -7.24 -24.39
C PHE A 425 -5.12 -6.09 -25.37
N SER A 426 -5.98 -5.09 -25.35
CA SER A 426 -5.76 -3.83 -26.08
C SER A 426 -5.22 -2.77 -25.11
N PRO A 427 -4.29 -1.89 -25.52
CA PRO A 427 -3.96 -0.69 -24.75
C PRO A 427 -5.22 0.11 -24.39
N GLY A 428 -5.31 0.58 -23.15
CA GLY A 428 -6.51 1.25 -22.63
C GLY A 428 -7.64 0.30 -22.21
N SER A 429 -7.40 -1.01 -22.12
CA SER A 429 -8.41 -1.97 -21.66
C SER A 429 -8.45 -2.13 -20.14
N PHE A 430 -9.57 -2.65 -19.65
CA PHE A 430 -9.77 -3.03 -18.27
C PHE A 430 -9.52 -4.53 -18.05
N SER A 431 -8.84 -4.88 -16.97
CA SER A 431 -8.68 -6.28 -16.52
C SER A 431 -9.45 -6.53 -15.23
N ARG A 432 -10.20 -7.64 -15.17
CA ARG A 432 -11.02 -8.03 -14.02
C ARG A 432 -10.47 -9.26 -13.28
N SER A 433 -9.30 -9.78 -13.66
CA SER A 433 -8.73 -11.00 -13.07
C SER A 433 -8.23 -10.77 -11.65
N PHE A 434 -8.52 -11.69 -10.73
CA PHE A 434 -8.11 -11.57 -9.33
C PHE A 434 -6.61 -11.71 -9.19
N VAL A 435 -6.01 -10.73 -8.53
CA VAL A 435 -4.58 -10.59 -8.30
C VAL A 435 -4.31 -9.88 -6.97
N THR A 436 -3.13 -10.11 -6.41
CA THR A 436 -2.70 -9.52 -5.15
C THR A 436 -1.35 -8.82 -5.30
N VAL A 437 -1.00 -7.94 -4.36
CA VAL A 437 0.31 -7.29 -4.31
C VAL A 437 1.48 -8.29 -4.18
N MET A 438 1.24 -9.50 -3.65
CA MET A 438 2.24 -10.57 -3.58
C MET A 438 2.68 -11.08 -4.96
N ASP A 439 1.90 -10.83 -6.00
CA ASP A 439 2.12 -11.36 -7.35
C ASP A 439 3.19 -10.59 -8.14
N PHE A 440 3.50 -9.35 -7.76
CA PHE A 440 4.49 -8.54 -8.49
C PHE A 440 5.90 -9.12 -8.40
N ALA A 441 6.30 -9.63 -7.23
CA ALA A 441 7.61 -10.27 -7.06
C ALA A 441 7.83 -11.46 -8.00
N PRO A 442 6.98 -12.53 -8.02
CA PRO A 442 7.14 -13.62 -8.98
C PRO A 442 6.98 -13.17 -10.44
N THR A 443 6.11 -12.19 -10.73
CA THR A 443 5.97 -11.62 -12.09
C THR A 443 7.28 -11.00 -12.57
N PHE A 444 7.93 -10.17 -11.75
CA PHE A 444 9.17 -9.48 -12.14
C PHE A 444 10.34 -10.47 -12.20
N LEU A 445 10.38 -11.49 -11.33
CA LEU A 445 11.38 -12.55 -11.41
C LEU A 445 11.24 -13.39 -12.68
N GLU A 446 10.02 -13.78 -13.09
CA GLU A 446 9.82 -14.53 -14.33
C GLU A 446 10.17 -13.68 -15.56
N LEU A 447 9.74 -12.41 -15.61
CA LEU A 447 10.11 -11.46 -16.67
C LEU A 447 11.63 -11.20 -16.73
N ALA A 448 12.34 -11.28 -15.60
CA ALA A 448 13.79 -11.16 -15.50
C ALA A 448 14.54 -12.45 -15.90
N GLY A 449 13.84 -13.57 -16.09
CA GLY A 449 14.44 -14.89 -16.29
C GLY A 449 15.11 -15.46 -15.03
N VAL A 450 14.65 -15.07 -13.84
CA VAL A 450 15.23 -15.46 -12.55
C VAL A 450 14.37 -16.55 -11.89
N ALA A 451 14.97 -17.72 -11.66
CA ALA A 451 14.36 -18.81 -10.92
C ALA A 451 14.84 -18.83 -9.46
N LEU A 452 13.92 -19.02 -8.52
CA LEU A 452 14.25 -19.29 -7.12
C LEU A 452 14.42 -20.80 -6.89
N SER A 453 15.13 -21.15 -5.80
CA SER A 453 15.21 -22.53 -5.33
C SER A 453 13.79 -23.09 -5.10
N PRO A 454 13.49 -24.36 -5.45
CA PRO A 454 12.17 -24.94 -5.23
C PRO A 454 11.75 -24.84 -3.76
N ALA A 455 10.49 -24.43 -3.54
CA ALA A 455 9.91 -24.44 -2.21
C ALA A 455 9.63 -25.87 -1.75
N SER A 456 9.78 -26.14 -0.46
CA SER A 456 9.39 -27.38 0.18
C SER A 456 8.68 -27.09 1.50
N GLU A 457 7.80 -27.99 1.94
CA GLU A 457 7.34 -27.98 3.33
C GLU A 457 8.53 -28.20 4.27
N ARG A 458 8.64 -27.35 5.29
CA ARG A 458 9.59 -27.51 6.38
C ARG A 458 8.91 -27.11 7.68
N GLY A 459 9.08 -27.90 8.74
CA GLY A 459 8.89 -27.38 10.09
C GLY A 459 10.01 -26.37 10.37
N LYS A 460 9.70 -25.18 10.88
CA LYS A 460 10.71 -24.18 11.24
C LYS A 460 11.00 -24.22 12.75
N VAL A 461 12.20 -23.77 13.09
CA VAL A 461 12.80 -23.89 14.42
C VAL A 461 12.20 -22.87 15.39
N ALA A 462 11.47 -23.37 16.39
CA ALA A 462 11.18 -22.85 17.74
C ALA A 462 11.14 -21.32 18.02
N PRO A 463 10.15 -20.80 18.79
CA PRO A 463 8.80 -21.33 19.04
C PRO A 463 7.71 -20.37 18.53
N LEU A 464 6.76 -20.91 17.77
CA LEU A 464 5.43 -20.33 17.58
C LEU A 464 4.47 -21.10 18.49
N ALA A 465 3.29 -20.58 18.84
CA ALA A 465 2.41 -21.30 19.78
C ALA A 465 1.84 -22.63 19.23
N ASN A 466 2.08 -22.94 17.95
CA ASN A 466 1.67 -24.16 17.28
C ASN A 466 2.88 -24.89 16.64
N ASP A 467 3.62 -25.65 17.46
CA ASP A 467 4.85 -26.40 17.09
C ASP A 467 4.69 -27.44 15.95
N ASN A 468 3.45 -27.69 15.47
CA ASN A 468 3.16 -28.68 14.42
C ASN A 468 2.94 -28.08 13.02
N ALA A 469 2.90 -26.75 12.86
CA ALA A 469 2.63 -26.13 11.56
C ALA A 469 3.84 -26.22 10.62
N THR A 470 3.69 -26.88 9.47
CA THR A 470 4.68 -26.80 8.37
C THR A 470 4.45 -25.52 7.57
N ARG A 471 5.55 -24.94 7.06
CA ARG A 471 5.49 -23.80 6.14
C ARG A 471 6.25 -24.11 4.86
N LYS A 472 5.78 -23.52 3.75
CA LYS A 472 6.50 -23.51 2.47
C LYS A 472 7.72 -22.60 2.59
N MET A 473 8.90 -23.21 2.55
CA MET A 473 10.20 -22.56 2.70
C MET A 473 11.05 -22.79 1.46
N THR A 474 11.84 -21.77 1.10
CA THR A 474 12.91 -21.86 0.09
C THR A 474 14.24 -21.44 0.70
N THR A 475 15.35 -21.62 -0.03
CA THR A 475 16.69 -21.27 0.44
C THR A 475 17.28 -20.16 -0.42
N PHE A 476 17.65 -19.06 0.22
CA PHE A 476 18.25 -17.87 -0.38
C PHE A 476 19.55 -17.51 0.35
N ARG A 477 20.65 -17.30 -0.37
CA ARG A 477 22.00 -17.01 0.21
C ARG A 477 22.41 -17.95 1.37
N GLY A 478 21.99 -19.21 1.32
CA GLY A 478 22.28 -20.22 2.35
C GLY A 478 21.43 -20.15 3.63
N ARG A 479 20.43 -19.25 3.71
CA ARG A 479 19.42 -19.21 4.79
C ARG A 479 18.04 -19.65 4.30
N ASP A 480 17.24 -20.17 5.22
CA ASP A 480 15.86 -20.60 4.95
C ASP A 480 14.86 -19.46 5.13
N VAL A 481 14.17 -19.13 4.04
CA VAL A 481 13.22 -18.02 3.92
C VAL A 481 11.85 -18.51 3.49
N HIS A 482 10.80 -17.79 3.85
CA HIS A 482 9.44 -18.08 3.40
C HIS A 482 9.37 -18.04 1.88
N ALA A 483 8.66 -19.02 1.31
CA ALA A 483 8.40 -19.05 -0.12
C ALA A 483 7.45 -17.90 -0.52
N ILE A 484 7.58 -17.48 -1.79
CA ILE A 484 6.60 -16.60 -2.44
C ILE A 484 5.25 -17.32 -2.47
N ARG A 485 4.19 -16.64 -2.02
CA ARG A 485 2.79 -17.10 -2.09
C ARG A 485 2.09 -16.62 -3.36
N GLY A 486 2.42 -15.41 -3.82
CA GLY A 486 1.85 -14.83 -5.03
C GLY A 486 2.16 -15.63 -6.30
N LYS A 487 1.41 -15.35 -7.37
CA LYS A 487 1.58 -15.99 -8.68
C LYS A 487 2.14 -14.99 -9.68
N SER A 488 2.93 -15.48 -10.65
CA SER A 488 3.36 -14.65 -11.77
C SER A 488 2.18 -14.32 -12.69
N TRP A 489 2.11 -13.08 -13.17
CA TRP A 489 1.17 -12.64 -14.21
C TRP A 489 1.69 -12.95 -15.62
N VAL A 490 2.90 -13.50 -15.79
CA VAL A 490 3.43 -13.83 -17.11
C VAL A 490 2.53 -14.83 -17.87
N PRO A 491 1.96 -15.90 -17.28
CA PRO A 491 0.99 -16.76 -17.97
C PRO A 491 -0.31 -16.05 -18.39
N PHE A 492 -0.67 -14.96 -17.72
CA PHE A 492 -1.80 -14.10 -18.09
C PHE A 492 -1.45 -13.18 -19.27
N PHE A 493 -0.19 -12.72 -19.34
CA PHE A 493 0.37 -11.95 -20.46
C PHE A 493 0.99 -12.81 -21.59
N ALA A 494 1.08 -14.13 -21.46
CA ALA A 494 1.73 -15.03 -22.43
C ALA A 494 0.79 -16.15 -22.88
N GLN A 495 0.39 -16.11 -24.16
CA GLN A 495 -0.47 -17.05 -24.89
C GLN A 495 -1.27 -18.09 -24.04
N GLY A 496 -2.23 -17.59 -23.26
CA GLY A 496 -3.42 -18.34 -22.85
C GLY A 496 -3.19 -19.72 -22.25
N LYS A 497 -2.24 -19.85 -21.32
CA LYS A 497 -2.13 -21.08 -20.53
C LYS A 497 -3.38 -21.22 -19.66
N LYS A 498 -4.14 -22.31 -19.84
CA LYS A 498 -5.18 -22.72 -18.88
C LYS A 498 -4.55 -22.87 -17.49
N ILE A 499 -5.21 -22.33 -16.47
CA ILE A 499 -4.90 -22.68 -15.08
C ILE A 499 -5.59 -24.01 -14.75
N GLU A 500 -6.90 -24.10 -15.03
CA GLU A 500 -7.71 -25.31 -14.84
C GLU A 500 -8.70 -25.55 -16.00
N ASP A 501 -9.48 -26.64 -15.95
CA ASP A 501 -10.44 -27.00 -16.98
C ASP A 501 -11.71 -26.13 -16.94
N GLY A 502 -11.63 -25.01 -17.65
CA GLY A 502 -12.74 -24.04 -17.81
C GLY A 502 -12.26 -22.60 -17.59
N GLU A 503 -11.22 -22.43 -16.78
CA GLU A 503 -10.65 -21.13 -16.44
C GLU A 503 -9.57 -20.71 -17.45
N MET A 504 -9.99 -19.89 -18.41
CA MET A 504 -9.09 -19.14 -19.29
C MET A 504 -8.83 -17.75 -18.69
N TRP A 505 -7.56 -17.34 -18.59
CA TRP A 505 -7.14 -15.98 -18.22
C TRP A 505 -7.36 -15.54 -16.75
N ALA A 506 -7.30 -16.47 -15.80
CA ALA A 506 -7.09 -16.12 -14.39
C ALA A 506 -5.58 -16.02 -14.06
N VAL A 507 -5.26 -15.53 -12.85
CA VAL A 507 -3.89 -15.59 -12.26
C VAL A 507 -3.87 -16.55 -11.06
N HIS A 508 -4.91 -16.48 -10.22
CA HIS A 508 -5.20 -17.46 -9.16
C HIS A 508 -6.43 -18.28 -9.59
N SER A 509 -6.49 -19.54 -9.16
CA SER A 509 -7.66 -20.43 -9.38
C SER A 509 -8.85 -19.97 -8.53
N SER A 510 -10.09 -20.17 -8.97
CA SER A 510 -11.27 -19.95 -8.12
C SER A 510 -11.32 -20.85 -6.87
N SER A 511 -10.52 -21.92 -6.84
CA SER A 511 -10.36 -22.81 -5.68
C SER A 511 -9.36 -22.31 -4.64
N GLU A 512 -8.51 -21.32 -4.96
CA GLU A 512 -7.40 -20.88 -4.11
C GLU A 512 -7.87 -19.87 -3.05
N PRO A 513 -7.66 -20.14 -1.75
CA PRO A 513 -7.99 -19.19 -0.69
C PRO A 513 -6.89 -18.14 -0.51
N VAL A 514 -7.29 -16.87 -0.37
CA VAL A 514 -6.40 -15.76 0.02
C VAL A 514 -6.99 -15.08 1.25
N GLY A 515 -6.17 -14.89 2.28
CA GLY A 515 -6.55 -14.27 3.54
C GLY A 515 -5.92 -12.90 3.76
N TRP A 516 -6.51 -12.17 4.70
CA TRP A 516 -6.04 -10.89 5.24
C TRP A 516 -6.32 -10.84 6.75
N GLU A 517 -5.34 -10.42 7.54
CA GLU A 517 -5.55 -9.95 8.92
C GLU A 517 -4.86 -8.59 9.10
N LEU A 518 -5.52 -7.68 9.80
CA LEU A 518 -4.87 -6.52 10.40
C LEU A 518 -5.70 -5.99 11.58
N PHE A 519 -5.05 -5.62 12.67
CA PHE A 519 -5.68 -5.09 13.90
C PHE A 519 -6.74 -6.02 14.53
N ALA A 520 -6.55 -7.34 14.41
CA ALA A 520 -7.52 -8.36 14.79
C ALA A 520 -8.82 -8.34 13.96
N ARG A 521 -8.79 -7.73 12.77
CA ARG A 521 -9.88 -7.76 11.79
C ARG A 521 -9.49 -8.73 10.67
N GLY A 522 -10.34 -9.72 10.39
CA GLY A 522 -10.06 -10.80 9.45
C GLY A 522 -10.86 -10.69 8.14
N ALA A 523 -10.30 -11.19 7.06
CA ALA A 523 -11.05 -11.61 5.88
C ALA A 523 -10.39 -12.79 5.17
N LEU A 524 -11.18 -13.59 4.46
CA LEU A 524 -10.69 -14.58 3.53
C LEU A 524 -11.58 -14.67 2.31
N ARG A 525 -10.98 -14.81 1.14
CA ARG A 525 -11.67 -14.97 -0.14
C ARG A 525 -11.28 -16.28 -0.79
N LYS A 526 -12.25 -16.97 -1.39
CA LYS A 526 -12.06 -18.16 -2.23
C LYS A 526 -12.99 -18.07 -3.44
N GLY A 527 -12.42 -17.84 -4.61
CA GLY A 527 -13.17 -17.53 -5.83
C GLY A 527 -14.00 -16.26 -5.67
N ASP A 528 -15.32 -16.37 -5.80
CA ASP A 528 -16.25 -15.23 -5.71
C ASP A 528 -16.75 -15.00 -4.27
N TRP A 529 -16.49 -15.92 -3.35
CA TRP A 529 -16.95 -15.85 -1.97
C TRP A 529 -15.90 -15.22 -1.07
N LYS A 530 -16.35 -14.38 -0.13
CA LYS A 530 -15.49 -13.73 0.86
C LYS A 530 -16.16 -13.73 2.23
N ILE A 531 -15.42 -14.09 3.27
CA ILE A 531 -15.82 -13.86 4.66
C ILE A 531 -15.07 -12.65 5.24
N VAL A 532 -15.71 -11.93 6.16
CA VAL A 532 -15.17 -10.73 6.81
C VAL A 532 -15.54 -10.72 8.30
N HIS A 533 -14.62 -10.30 9.16
CA HIS A 533 -14.78 -10.22 10.62
C HIS A 533 -14.16 -8.94 11.18
N PHE A 534 -14.99 -8.15 11.86
CA PHE A 534 -14.58 -7.07 12.75
C PHE A 534 -15.75 -6.68 13.68
N SER A 535 -15.46 -5.86 14.69
CA SER A 535 -16.37 -5.68 15.83
C SER A 535 -17.65 -4.92 15.47
N LYS A 536 -18.72 -5.14 16.25
CA LYS A 536 -19.98 -4.34 16.18
C LYS A 536 -19.76 -2.86 16.44
N ALA A 537 -18.73 -2.50 17.21
CA ALA A 537 -18.38 -1.10 17.48
C ALA A 537 -17.80 -0.39 16.25
N GLU A 538 -17.42 -1.14 15.21
CA GLU A 538 -16.81 -0.65 13.97
C GLU A 538 -17.67 -0.95 12.74
N GLY A 539 -18.91 -1.40 12.92
CA GLY A 539 -19.87 -1.70 11.85
C GLY A 539 -19.86 -3.13 11.31
N GLY A 540 -19.21 -4.08 12.00
CA GLY A 540 -19.19 -5.50 11.64
C GLY A 540 -20.18 -6.36 12.44
N ALA A 541 -20.24 -7.68 12.16
CA ALA A 541 -21.20 -8.57 12.82
C ALA A 541 -20.86 -8.96 14.26
N GLY A 542 -19.62 -8.83 14.73
CA GLY A 542 -19.28 -9.09 16.13
C GLY A 542 -17.88 -9.62 16.43
N GLU A 543 -17.80 -10.40 17.50
CA GLU A 543 -16.57 -10.98 18.05
C GLU A 543 -16.69 -12.50 18.07
N GLY A 544 -15.56 -13.21 17.92
CA GLY A 544 -15.52 -14.67 17.89
C GLY A 544 -16.14 -15.28 16.63
N ASP A 545 -16.35 -16.60 16.64
CA ASP A 545 -16.68 -17.38 15.44
C ASP A 545 -18.08 -17.09 14.86
N GLU A 546 -19.00 -16.56 15.68
CA GLU A 546 -20.31 -16.06 15.24
C GLU A 546 -20.26 -14.63 14.68
N GLY A 547 -19.09 -13.97 14.71
CA GLY A 547 -18.87 -12.60 14.23
C GLY A 547 -18.51 -12.48 12.74
N TRP A 548 -18.49 -13.58 12.00
CA TRP A 548 -18.15 -13.62 10.57
C TRP A 548 -19.37 -13.37 9.67
N GLU A 549 -19.23 -12.40 8.77
CA GLU A 549 -20.16 -12.13 7.67
C GLU A 549 -19.69 -12.85 6.40
N LEU A 550 -20.60 -13.27 5.53
CA LEU A 550 -20.31 -13.94 4.25
C LEU A 550 -20.91 -13.16 3.07
N PHE A 551 -20.11 -12.89 2.05
CA PHE A 551 -20.51 -12.18 0.84
C PHE A 551 -20.10 -12.96 -0.42
N ASN A 552 -20.89 -12.79 -1.50
CA ASN A 552 -20.42 -13.07 -2.86
C ASN A 552 -19.98 -11.73 -3.46
N VAL A 553 -18.67 -11.49 -3.53
CA VAL A 553 -18.08 -10.21 -3.95
C VAL A 553 -18.07 -10.00 -5.47
N VAL A 554 -18.67 -10.90 -6.25
CA VAL A 554 -18.95 -10.66 -7.67
C VAL A 554 -20.36 -10.11 -7.88
N ASP A 555 -21.34 -10.64 -7.15
CA ASP A 555 -22.72 -10.16 -7.19
C ASP A 555 -22.94 -8.93 -6.26
N ASP A 556 -22.17 -8.82 -5.17
CA ASP A 556 -22.26 -7.78 -4.13
C ASP A 556 -20.86 -7.15 -3.83
N PRO A 557 -20.31 -6.29 -4.72
CA PRO A 557 -19.08 -5.51 -4.48
C PRO A 557 -19.08 -4.68 -3.19
N GLY A 558 -20.27 -4.30 -2.74
CA GLY A 558 -20.45 -3.41 -1.61
C GLY A 558 -20.42 -4.15 -0.28
N GLU A 559 -20.35 -5.48 -0.25
CA GLU A 559 -20.46 -6.28 0.98
C GLU A 559 -21.71 -5.84 1.79
N THR A 560 -22.84 -5.69 1.10
CA THR A 560 -24.09 -5.08 1.60
C THR A 560 -25.10 -6.10 2.11
N LYS A 561 -24.97 -7.37 1.68
CA LYS A 561 -25.90 -8.45 2.02
C LYS A 561 -25.14 -9.64 2.59
N ASP A 562 -25.09 -9.72 3.92
CA ASP A 562 -24.59 -10.91 4.61
C ASP A 562 -25.44 -12.14 4.25
N LEU A 563 -24.76 -13.21 3.83
CA LEU A 563 -25.29 -14.50 3.43
C LEU A 563 -24.98 -15.60 4.47
N ALA A 564 -24.32 -15.29 5.59
CA ALA A 564 -23.89 -16.28 6.59
C ALA A 564 -25.02 -17.22 7.06
N GLN A 565 -26.22 -16.65 7.29
CA GLN A 565 -27.39 -17.42 7.72
C GLN A 565 -28.06 -18.22 6.59
N THR A 566 -27.94 -17.77 5.34
CA THR A 566 -28.57 -18.42 4.17
C THR A 566 -27.67 -19.46 3.49
N GLU A 567 -26.35 -19.28 3.59
CA GLU A 567 -25.33 -20.13 2.96
C GLU A 567 -24.34 -20.71 4.01
N PRO A 568 -24.81 -21.31 5.11
CA PRO A 568 -23.95 -21.69 6.24
C PRO A 568 -22.90 -22.75 5.88
N GLN A 569 -23.16 -23.59 4.87
CA GLN A 569 -22.17 -24.55 4.37
C GLN A 569 -20.98 -23.85 3.69
N LYS A 570 -21.24 -22.74 2.98
CA LYS A 570 -20.19 -21.93 2.34
C LYS A 570 -19.39 -21.14 3.37
N LEU A 571 -20.05 -20.61 4.40
CA LEU A 571 -19.37 -19.98 5.54
C LEU A 571 -18.41 -20.98 6.21
N GLN A 572 -18.86 -22.19 6.54
CA GLN A 572 -18.03 -23.22 7.16
C GLN A 572 -16.85 -23.65 6.27
N GLU A 573 -17.02 -23.68 4.94
CA GLU A 573 -15.92 -23.92 4.01
C GLU A 573 -14.84 -22.83 4.08
N LEU A 574 -15.23 -21.55 4.10
CA LEU A 574 -14.27 -20.45 4.16
C LEU A 574 -13.63 -20.31 5.55
N LEU A 575 -14.33 -20.66 6.63
CA LEU A 575 -13.77 -20.72 7.98
C LEU A 575 -12.69 -21.81 8.10
N ALA A 576 -12.88 -22.98 7.50
CA ALA A 576 -11.83 -24.00 7.47
C ALA A 576 -10.57 -23.50 6.72
N CYS A 577 -10.73 -22.77 5.62
CA CYS A 577 -9.60 -22.11 4.94
C CYS A 577 -8.99 -20.97 5.77
N TRP A 578 -9.74 -20.34 6.67
CA TRP A 578 -9.23 -19.29 7.57
C TRP A 578 -8.31 -19.91 8.63
N ASP A 579 -8.70 -21.02 9.23
CA ASP A 579 -7.87 -21.74 10.22
C ASP A 579 -6.54 -22.21 9.58
N GLU A 580 -6.57 -22.67 8.33
CA GLU A 580 -5.37 -22.97 7.54
C GLU A 580 -4.50 -21.73 7.32
N TYR A 581 -5.09 -20.60 6.91
CA TYR A 581 -4.37 -19.33 6.70
C TYR A 581 -3.72 -18.79 7.99
N VAL A 582 -4.44 -18.85 9.12
CA VAL A 582 -3.95 -18.47 10.46
C VAL A 582 -2.73 -19.32 10.83
N ALA A 583 -2.81 -20.64 10.67
CA ALA A 583 -1.70 -21.55 10.98
C ALA A 583 -0.49 -21.37 10.04
N GLU A 584 -0.71 -21.27 8.72
CA GLU A 584 0.35 -21.07 7.73
C GLU A 584 1.12 -19.76 8.00
N CYS A 585 0.41 -18.66 8.27
CA CYS A 585 1.01 -17.33 8.40
C CYS A 585 1.44 -16.99 9.83
N GLY A 586 0.95 -17.72 10.85
CA GLY A 586 1.25 -17.45 12.26
C GLY A 586 0.51 -16.23 12.79
N ILE A 587 -0.76 -16.12 12.43
CA ILE A 587 -1.60 -14.96 12.77
C ILE A 587 -1.98 -15.06 14.24
N VAL A 588 -1.86 -13.95 14.96
CA VAL A 588 -2.15 -13.87 16.39
C VAL A 588 -3.66 -13.74 16.58
N TRP A 589 -4.33 -14.89 16.49
CA TRP A 589 -5.79 -15.06 16.49
C TRP A 589 -6.25 -15.97 17.65
N GLY A 590 -7.55 -15.93 17.99
CA GLY A 590 -8.14 -16.78 19.02
C GLY A 590 -7.41 -16.73 20.37
N GLU A 591 -7.20 -17.90 20.99
CA GLU A 591 -6.49 -18.01 22.28
C GLU A 591 -5.02 -17.56 22.22
N GLU A 592 -4.35 -17.68 21.05
CA GLU A 592 -2.96 -17.23 20.89
C GLU A 592 -2.81 -15.71 21.09
N ALA A 593 -3.87 -14.93 20.86
CA ALA A 593 -3.89 -13.50 21.16
C ALA A 593 -3.81 -13.15 22.66
N LEU A 594 -4.10 -14.12 23.54
CA LEU A 594 -4.00 -13.98 24.99
C LEU A 594 -2.76 -14.68 25.58
N ALA A 595 -2.12 -15.56 24.81
CA ALA A 595 -0.90 -16.25 25.23
C ALA A 595 0.29 -15.28 25.35
N PRO A 596 1.12 -15.36 26.41
CA PRO A 596 2.29 -14.49 26.56
C PRO A 596 3.31 -14.72 25.43
N GLY A 597 3.84 -13.62 24.88
CA GLY A 597 4.95 -13.66 23.93
C GLY A 597 6.31 -13.90 24.59
N ILE A 598 7.34 -14.07 23.76
CA ILE A 598 8.75 -14.19 24.16
C ILE A 598 9.17 -12.92 24.90
N GLN A 599 9.81 -13.04 26.07
CA GLN A 599 10.12 -11.90 26.92
C GLN A 599 11.24 -11.02 26.35
N MET A 600 11.28 -9.74 26.73
CA MET A 600 12.26 -8.77 26.20
C MET A 600 13.72 -9.15 26.48
N ASN A 601 13.99 -9.86 27.58
CA ASN A 601 15.32 -10.40 27.90
C ASN A 601 15.70 -11.64 27.09
N GLU A 602 14.73 -12.32 26.49
CA GLU A 602 14.94 -13.54 25.68
C GLU A 602 15.12 -13.18 24.20
N ALA A 603 14.30 -12.25 23.68
CA ALA A 603 14.36 -11.78 22.29
C ALA A 603 14.16 -10.25 22.19
N PRO A 604 15.16 -9.42 22.56
CA PRO A 604 15.01 -7.96 22.59
C PRO A 604 14.67 -7.33 21.22
N GLY A 605 15.01 -8.00 20.11
CA GLY A 605 14.62 -7.58 18.75
C GLY A 605 13.12 -7.66 18.47
N LEU A 606 12.33 -8.36 19.29
CA LEU A 606 10.86 -8.39 19.18
C LEU A 606 10.17 -7.24 19.95
N TRP A 607 10.94 -6.38 20.62
CA TRP A 607 10.47 -5.34 21.54
C TRP A 607 11.00 -3.94 21.15
N GLU A 608 11.12 -3.66 19.85
CA GLU A 608 11.62 -2.37 19.36
C GLU A 608 10.62 -1.21 19.55
N ASP A 609 11.04 -0.19 20.28
CA ASP A 609 10.32 1.08 20.40
C ASP A 609 10.70 2.04 19.25
N GLU A 610 9.70 2.39 18.44
CA GLU A 610 9.87 3.32 17.32
C GLU A 610 10.28 4.73 17.77
N VAL A 611 9.70 5.24 18.85
CA VAL A 611 9.91 6.61 19.32
C VAL A 611 11.35 6.80 19.80
N ASP A 612 11.92 5.81 20.49
CA ASP A 612 13.32 5.83 20.93
C ASP A 612 14.31 5.64 19.77
N LEU A 613 13.97 4.85 18.74
CA LEU A 613 14.75 4.79 17.50
C LEU A 613 14.73 6.15 16.76
N GLN A 614 13.58 6.80 16.63
CA GLN A 614 13.48 8.13 16.02
C GLN A 614 14.22 9.21 16.83
N LYS A 615 14.12 9.21 18.17
CA LYS A 615 14.93 10.10 19.04
C LYS A 615 16.42 9.92 18.77
N SER A 616 16.86 8.67 18.60
CA SER A 616 18.26 8.35 18.27
C SER A 616 18.70 8.97 16.93
N TRP A 617 17.86 8.87 15.89
CA TRP A 617 18.09 9.58 14.62
C TRP A 617 18.12 11.08 14.78
N MET A 618 17.26 11.65 15.62
CA MET A 618 17.24 13.10 15.85
C MET A 618 18.52 13.61 16.51
N GLY A 619 19.11 12.85 17.44
CA GLY A 619 20.39 13.17 18.08
C GLY A 619 21.62 13.10 17.16
N ALA A 620 21.58 12.30 16.09
CA ALA A 620 22.68 12.20 15.13
C ALA A 620 22.80 13.43 14.22
N ARG A 621 24.02 13.77 13.78
CA ARG A 621 24.27 14.84 12.80
C ARG A 621 24.03 14.34 11.37
N ALA A 622 23.96 15.26 10.41
CA ALA A 622 23.91 14.90 8.99
C ALA A 622 25.16 14.09 8.60
N GLY A 623 24.98 13.00 7.86
CA GLY A 623 26.05 12.08 7.48
C GLY A 623 26.45 11.05 8.54
N GLU A 624 25.89 11.10 9.76
CA GLU A 624 26.13 10.11 10.81
C GLU A 624 25.07 9.00 10.83
N CYS A 625 25.43 7.84 11.36
CA CYS A 625 24.52 6.77 11.77
C CYS A 625 24.42 6.77 13.30
N PRO A 626 23.22 6.80 13.92
CA PRO A 626 23.08 6.72 15.36
C PRO A 626 23.66 5.41 15.91
N LEU A 627 24.39 5.46 17.03
CA LEU A 627 25.03 4.27 17.63
C LEU A 627 24.03 3.16 17.98
N SER A 628 22.83 3.52 18.44
CA SER A 628 21.72 2.59 18.73
C SER A 628 21.06 1.99 17.48
N CYS A 629 21.39 2.49 16.28
CA CYS A 629 20.81 2.08 15.01
C CYS A 629 21.79 1.31 14.11
N GLN A 630 23.02 1.03 14.58
CA GLN A 630 24.04 0.26 13.86
C GLN A 630 23.71 -1.23 13.77
#